data_AF-A0A4P7D1Y2-F1
#
_entry.id   AF-A0A4P7D1Y2-F1
#
_cell.length_a   1.000
_cell.length_b   1.000
_cell.length_c   1.000
_cell.angle_alpha   90.00
_cell.angle_beta   90.00
_cell.angle_gamma   90.00
#
_symmetry.space_group_name_H-M   'P 1'
#
loop_
_entity.id
_entity.type
_entity.pdbx_description
1 polymer ?
#
loop_
_entity_poly.entity_id
_entity_poly.type
_entity_poly.pdbx_seq_one_letter_code
_entity_poly.pdbx_strand_id
1 'polypeptide(L)'
;MKTLIVLACVMLSANAFAECATNARGETVCGNGQTAGGYNRNTGTAWTSQTNQNGVRTTQTNRGGEAKTMNGKGVVKGPGGTTCYRTANSHGCN
;
A
#
# COMPACT_ATOMS: atom_id res chain seq x y z
N MET A 1 29.17 -30.46 -6.43
CA MET A 1 27.99 -29.93 -7.16
C MET A 1 26.73 -29.87 -6.30
N LYS A 2 26.38 -30.90 -5.52
CA LYS A 2 25.19 -30.88 -4.64
C LYS A 2 25.19 -29.75 -3.59
N THR A 3 26.34 -29.42 -3.00
CA THR A 3 26.47 -28.37 -1.98
C THR A 3 26.26 -26.96 -2.53
N LEU A 4 26.66 -26.70 -3.79
CA LEU A 4 26.47 -25.39 -4.43
C LEU A 4 25.00 -25.10 -4.75
N ILE A 5 24.22 -26.14 -5.08
CA ILE A 5 22.79 -26.02 -5.35
C ILE A 5 22.03 -25.65 -4.06
N VAL A 6 22.39 -26.27 -2.93
CA VAL A 6 21.76 -25.97 -1.63
C VAL A 6 22.07 -24.53 -1.19
N LEU A 7 23.30 -24.06 -1.38
CA LEU A 7 23.70 -22.69 -1.00
C LEU A 7 22.97 -21.63 -1.84
N ALA A 8 22.76 -21.90 -3.14
CA ALA A 8 21.96 -21.04 -4.00
C ALA A 8 20.49 -20.97 -3.53
N CYS A 9 19.87 -22.10 -3.19
CA CYS A 9 18.49 -22.12 -2.69
C CYS A 9 18.29 -21.32 -1.38
N VAL A 10 19.28 -21.34 -0.47
CA VAL A 10 19.21 -20.56 0.79
C VAL A 10 19.36 -19.06 0.54
N MET A 11 20.17 -18.65 -0.44
CA MET A 11 20.37 -17.24 -0.78
C MET A 11 19.17 -16.63 -1.54
N LEU A 12 18.47 -17.43 -2.37
CA LEU A 12 17.28 -16.97 -3.07
C LEU A 12 16.07 -16.78 -2.14
N SER A 13 15.95 -17.60 -1.08
CA SER A 13 14.83 -17.53 -0.13
C SER A 13 14.91 -16.36 0.86
N ALA A 14 16.10 -15.75 1.02
CA ALA A 14 16.30 -14.56 1.86
C ALA A 14 15.75 -13.26 1.24
N ASN A 15 15.25 -13.27 0.00
CA ASN A 15 14.72 -12.06 -0.66
C ASN A 15 13.18 -11.98 -0.64
N ALA A 16 12.51 -12.93 0.02
CA ALA A 16 11.05 -13.02 0.07
C ALA A 16 10.44 -12.46 1.36
N PHE A 17 11.14 -11.55 2.05
CA PHE A 17 10.60 -10.88 3.23
C PHE A 17 9.63 -9.76 2.83
N ALA A 18 8.38 -10.13 2.56
CA ALA A 18 7.30 -9.25 2.99
C ALA A 18 7.27 -9.34 4.53
N GLU A 19 7.42 -8.21 5.24
CA GLU A 19 7.34 -8.17 6.71
C GLU A 19 5.90 -8.47 7.15
N CYS A 20 5.53 -9.75 7.12
CA CYS A 20 4.22 -10.21 7.53
C CYS A 20 4.20 -10.49 9.02
N ALA A 21 3.44 -9.69 9.76
CA ALA A 21 3.22 -9.88 11.18
C ALA A 21 1.77 -10.33 11.43
N THR A 22 1.58 -11.34 12.27
CA THR A 22 0.25 -11.75 12.73
C THR A 22 -0.19 -10.82 13.86
N ASN A 23 -1.34 -10.16 13.73
CA ASN A 23 -1.88 -9.31 14.78
C ASN A 23 -2.58 -10.13 15.87
N ALA A 24 -2.99 -9.49 16.97
CA ALA A 24 -3.70 -10.14 18.09
C ALA A 24 -5.08 -10.74 17.72
N ARG A 25 -5.58 -10.47 16.50
CA ARG A 25 -6.82 -11.07 15.94
C ARG A 25 -6.54 -12.30 15.07
N GLY A 26 -5.28 -12.73 14.96
CA GLY A 26 -4.86 -13.85 14.13
C GLY A 26 -4.74 -13.51 12.64
N GLU A 27 -4.81 -12.24 12.27
CA GLU A 27 -4.70 -11.81 10.88
C GLU A 27 -3.23 -11.59 10.51
N THR A 28 -2.74 -12.31 9.49
CA THR A 28 -1.41 -12.08 8.92
C THR A 28 -1.44 -10.81 8.08
N VAL A 29 -0.81 -9.75 8.59
CA VAL A 29 -0.68 -8.45 7.92
C VAL A 29 0.72 -8.35 7.34
N CYS A 30 0.82 -8.46 6.02
CA CYS A 30 2.05 -8.20 5.29
C CYS A 30 2.29 -6.69 5.14
N GLY A 31 3.35 -6.21 5.78
CA GLY A 31 3.99 -4.94 5.48
C GLY A 31 4.55 -5.00 4.07
N ASN A 32 3.72 -4.72 3.07
CA ASN A 32 4.08 -4.75 1.65
C ASN A 32 4.97 -3.53 1.24
N GLY A 33 5.65 -2.89 2.19
CA GLY A 33 6.45 -1.68 1.95
C GLY A 33 5.62 -0.53 1.37
N GLN A 34 6.13 0.10 0.30
CA GLN A 34 5.49 1.22 -0.41
C GLN A 34 4.18 0.82 -1.11
N THR A 35 3.92 -0.48 -1.30
CA THR A 35 2.69 -1.00 -1.90
C THR A 35 1.90 -1.74 -0.84
N ALA A 36 0.58 -1.85 -0.96
CA ALA A 36 -0.27 -2.70 -0.14
C ALA A 36 -1.49 -3.08 -0.97
N GLY A 37 -2.13 -4.19 -0.66
CA GLY A 37 -3.35 -4.57 -1.34
C GLY A 37 -4.16 -5.52 -0.48
N GLY A 38 -5.42 -5.67 -0.83
CA GLY A 38 -6.33 -6.53 -0.11
C GLY A 38 -7.57 -6.86 -0.90
N TYR A 39 -8.28 -7.88 -0.42
CA TYR A 39 -9.56 -8.30 -0.98
C TYR A 39 -10.56 -8.49 0.16
N ASN A 40 -11.67 -7.77 0.10
CA ASN A 40 -12.77 -7.92 1.03
C ASN A 40 -13.78 -8.92 0.45
N ARG A 41 -13.84 -10.13 1.02
CA ARG A 41 -14.74 -11.21 0.56
C ARG A 41 -16.22 -10.88 0.71
N ASN A 42 -16.60 -10.16 1.78
CA ASN A 42 -18.00 -9.82 2.06
C ASN A 42 -18.57 -8.85 1.02
N THR A 43 -17.72 -7.94 0.52
CA THR A 43 -18.14 -6.94 -0.46
C THR A 43 -17.66 -7.25 -1.87
N GLY A 44 -16.77 -8.22 -2.09
CA GLY A 44 -16.12 -8.47 -3.38
C GLY A 44 -15.17 -7.35 -3.83
N THR A 45 -14.75 -6.47 -2.92
CA THR A 45 -13.87 -5.33 -3.27
C THR A 45 -12.41 -5.76 -3.22
N ALA A 46 -11.70 -5.65 -4.34
CA ALA A 46 -10.25 -5.66 -4.35
C ALA A 46 -9.74 -4.22 -4.28
N TRP A 47 -8.64 -4.00 -3.57
CA TRP A 47 -7.98 -2.71 -3.52
C TRP A 47 -6.47 -2.84 -3.53
N THR A 48 -5.82 -1.85 -4.11
CA THR A 48 -4.37 -1.66 -4.10
C THR A 48 -4.07 -0.28 -3.55
N SER A 49 -2.92 -0.11 -2.93
CA SER A 49 -2.48 1.12 -2.32
C SER A 49 -0.99 1.27 -2.57
N GLN A 50 -0.56 2.40 -3.11
CA GLN A 50 0.84 2.65 -3.47
C GLN A 50 1.25 4.03 -2.99
N THR A 51 2.42 4.11 -2.37
CA THR A 51 3.01 5.35 -1.88
C THR A 51 4.14 5.77 -2.80
N ASN A 52 4.04 6.97 -3.38
CA ASN A 52 5.10 7.49 -4.24
C ASN A 52 6.26 8.11 -3.42
N GLN A 53 7.32 8.51 -4.11
CA GLN A 53 8.51 9.13 -3.50
C GLN A 53 8.19 10.42 -2.71
N ASN A 54 7.10 11.09 -3.05
CA ASN A 54 6.63 12.31 -2.38
C ASN A 54 5.74 12.00 -1.17
N GLY A 55 5.58 10.73 -0.77
CA GLY A 55 4.74 10.32 0.36
C GLY A 55 3.23 10.36 0.08
N VAL A 56 2.79 10.55 -1.17
CA VAL A 56 1.38 10.43 -1.55
C VAL A 56 1.03 8.96 -1.69
N ARG A 57 0.11 8.49 -0.86
CA ARG A 57 -0.48 7.17 -0.91
C ARG A 57 -1.78 7.19 -1.72
N THR A 58 -1.73 6.59 -2.90
CA THR A 58 -2.89 6.39 -3.79
C THR A 58 -3.49 5.02 -3.53
N THR A 59 -4.76 4.96 -3.16
CA THR A 59 -5.52 3.71 -3.01
C THR A 59 -6.54 3.62 -4.12
N GLN A 60 -6.55 2.52 -4.85
CA GLN A 60 -7.48 2.26 -5.94
C GLN A 60 -8.25 0.97 -5.67
N THR A 61 -9.52 0.94 -6.03
CA THR A 61 -10.40 -0.23 -5.87
C THR A 61 -10.81 -0.77 -7.24
N ASN A 62 -11.16 -2.06 -7.32
CA ASN A 62 -11.70 -2.68 -8.54
C ASN A 62 -13.07 -2.11 -8.98
N ARG A 63 -13.66 -1.24 -8.16
CA ARG A 63 -14.91 -0.52 -8.46
C ARG A 63 -14.68 0.87 -9.06
N GLY A 64 -13.43 1.22 -9.36
CA GLY A 64 -13.05 2.51 -9.93
C GLY A 64 -12.88 3.63 -8.91
N GLY A 65 -13.07 3.37 -7.61
CA GLY A 65 -12.79 4.35 -6.56
C GLY A 65 -11.28 4.55 -6.38
N GLU A 66 -10.82 5.80 -6.44
CA GLU A 66 -9.44 6.21 -6.17
C GLU A 66 -9.41 7.27 -5.06
N ALA A 67 -8.54 7.07 -4.07
CA ALA A 67 -8.31 8.02 -2.98
C ALA A 67 -6.82 8.25 -2.83
N LYS A 68 -6.37 9.51 -2.95
CA LYS A 68 -5.00 9.89 -2.63
C LYS A 68 -4.95 10.48 -1.24
N THR A 69 -3.95 10.09 -0.47
CA THR A 69 -3.73 10.56 0.89
C THR A 69 -2.27 10.93 1.10
N MET A 70 -1.99 11.93 1.90
CA MET A 70 -0.64 12.32 2.31
C MET A 70 -0.71 12.76 3.78
N ASN A 71 0.16 12.22 4.64
CA ASN A 71 0.20 12.54 6.08
C ASN A 71 -1.17 12.42 6.78
N GLY A 72 -1.95 11.39 6.45
CA GLY A 72 -3.29 11.15 7.02
C GLY A 72 -4.40 12.08 6.49
N LYS A 73 -4.10 12.92 5.48
CA LYS A 73 -5.05 13.83 4.84
C LYS A 73 -5.42 13.31 3.47
N GLY A 74 -6.69 13.37 3.07
CA GLY A 74 -7.08 13.18 1.67
C GLY A 74 -6.49 14.32 0.84
N VAL A 75 -5.90 14.00 -0.30
CA VAL A 75 -5.32 14.99 -1.22
C VAL A 75 -5.83 14.75 -2.64
N VAL A 76 -6.02 15.81 -3.41
CA VAL A 76 -6.38 15.74 -4.83
C VAL A 76 -5.65 16.84 -5.58
N LYS A 77 -5.18 16.54 -6.79
CA LYS A 77 -4.61 17.55 -7.69
C LYS A 77 -5.71 18.08 -8.61
N GLY A 78 -5.97 19.37 -8.52
CA GLY A 78 -6.86 20.10 -9.41
C GLY A 78 -6.18 20.54 -10.70
N PRO A 79 -6.95 21.15 -11.63
CA PRO A 79 -6.41 21.78 -12.83
C PRO A 79 -5.39 22.87 -12.47
N GLY A 80 -4.31 22.98 -13.23
CA GLY A 80 -3.25 23.97 -12.99
C GLY A 80 -2.22 23.59 -11.91
N GLY A 81 -2.28 22.38 -11.37
CA GLY A 81 -1.30 21.87 -10.40
C GLY A 81 -1.64 22.15 -8.92
N THR A 82 -2.75 22.83 -8.66
CA THR A 82 -3.27 23.10 -7.32
C THR A 82 -3.50 21.79 -6.56
N THR A 83 -2.98 21.68 -5.35
CA THR A 83 -3.19 20.54 -4.46
C THR A 83 -4.21 20.91 -3.41
N CYS A 84 -5.38 20.28 -3.48
CA CYS A 84 -6.42 20.40 -2.47
C CYS A 84 -6.29 19.26 -1.46
N TYR A 85 -6.52 19.56 -0.19
CA TYR A 85 -6.54 18.58 0.89
C TYR A 85 -7.85 18.63 1.67
N ARG A 86 -8.23 17.48 2.24
CA ARG A 86 -9.35 17.34 3.16
C ARG A 86 -8.94 16.45 4.33
N THR A 87 -9.22 16.93 5.53
CA THR A 87 -9.06 16.21 6.79
C THR A 87 -10.40 16.11 7.51
N ALA A 88 -10.44 15.46 8.67
CA ALA A 88 -11.64 15.44 9.50
C ALA A 88 -12.09 16.85 9.95
N ASN A 89 -11.14 17.76 10.14
CA ASN A 89 -11.38 19.06 10.80
C ASN A 89 -11.14 20.28 9.90
N SER A 90 -10.71 20.08 8.65
CA SER A 90 -10.26 21.18 7.77
C SER A 90 -10.17 20.75 6.31
N HIS A 91 -10.36 21.70 5.40
CA HIS A 91 -10.18 21.56 3.96
C HIS A 91 -9.51 22.82 3.38
N GLY A 92 -8.74 22.68 2.30
CA GLY A 92 -8.12 23.82 1.62
C GLY A 92 -7.41 23.42 0.33
N CYS A 93 -7.07 24.41 -0.50
CA CYS A 93 -6.34 24.23 -1.75
C CYS A 93 -5.15 25.18 -1.78
N ASN A 94 -4.01 24.71 -2.27
CA ASN A 94 -2.78 25.49 -2.46
C ASN A 94 -2.24 25.23 -3.87
#